data_AF-A0A4D4LF78-F1
#
_entry.id   AF-A0A4D4LF78-F1
#
_cell.length_a   1.000
_cell.length_b   1.000
_cell.length_c   1.000
_cell.angle_alpha   90.00
_cell.angle_beta   90.00
_cell.angle_gamma   90.00
#
_symmetry.space_group_name_H-M   'P 1'
#
loop_
_entity.id
_entity.type
_entity.pdbx_description
1 polymer ?
#
loop_
_entity_poly.entity_id
_entity_poly.type
_entity_poly.pdbx_seq_one_letter_code
_entity_poly.pdbx_strand_id
1 'polypeptide(L)' 'MTTFDFRKSSYSNGTQECVEVATNVPGAVAIRDSKKPDGPILQFTPAAWAAFHAKLIK' A
#
# COMPACT_ATOMS: atom_id res chain seq x y z
N MET A 1 7.38 16.34 8.44
CA MET A 1 7.39 14.88 8.16
C MET A 1 6.06 14.55 7.51
N THR A 2 6.05 14.06 6.28
CA THR A 2 4.80 13.64 5.61
C THR A 2 4.35 12.32 6.23
N THR A 3 3.24 12.32 6.96
CA THR A 3 2.66 11.11 7.56
C THR A 3 1.80 10.38 6.53
N PHE A 4 2.02 9.09 6.34
CA PHE A 4 1.17 8.24 5.50
C PHE A 4 -0.11 7.86 6.24
N ASP A 5 -1.25 8.07 5.59
CA ASP A 5 -2.56 7.63 6.06
C ASP A 5 -2.91 6.30 5.40
N PHE A 6 -2.67 5.20 6.12
CA PHE A 6 -2.81 3.85 5.60
C PHE A 6 -4.27 3.38 5.64
N ARG A 7 -4.78 3.01 4.47
CA ARG A 7 -6.10 2.38 4.34
C ARG A 7 -5.95 0.88 4.12
N LYS A 8 -6.65 0.12 4.97
CA LYS A 8 -6.78 -1.34 4.84
C LYS A 8 -7.75 -1.71 3.72
N SER A 9 -7.40 -2.73 2.93
CA SER A 9 -8.31 -3.25 1.90
C SER A 9 -9.57 -3.84 2.54
N SER A 10 -10.73 -3.62 1.94
CA SER A 10 -12.00 -4.22 2.38
C SER A 10 -12.03 -5.75 2.25
N TYR A 11 -11.09 -6.34 1.51
CA TYR A 11 -10.89 -7.79 1.41
C TYR A 11 -10.01 -8.36 2.53
N SER A 12 -9.42 -7.49 3.37
CA SER A 12 -8.64 -7.89 4.54
C SER A 12 -9.56 -8.40 5.63
N ASN A 13 -9.34 -9.63 6.08
CA ASN A 13 -10.02 -10.19 7.25
C ASN A 13 -8.98 -10.56 8.33
N GLY A 14 -9.43 -11.04 9.49
CA GLY A 14 -8.56 -11.34 10.63
C GLY A 14 -7.50 -12.41 10.36
N THR A 15 -7.61 -13.17 9.26
CA THR A 15 -6.75 -14.33 8.95
C THR A 15 -6.05 -14.23 7.59
N GLN A 16 -6.57 -13.47 6.63
CA GLN A 16 -6.11 -13.37 5.24
C GLN A 16 -6.08 -11.91 4.76
N GLU A 17 -5.23 -11.65 3.75
CA GLU A 17 -5.05 -10.36 3.07
C GLU A 17 -4.60 -9.22 4.02
N CYS A 18 -3.27 -9.04 4.18
CA CYS A 18 -2.68 -8.16 5.20
C CYS A 18 -1.90 -6.98 4.61
N VAL A 19 -2.48 -6.31 3.61
CA VAL A 19 -1.83 -5.16 2.96
C VAL A 19 -2.63 -3.88 3.20
N GLU A 20 -1.91 -2.83 3.55
CA GLU A 20 -2.41 -1.47 3.70
C GLU A 20 -1.71 -0.54 2.70
N VAL A 21 -2.46 0.39 2.12
CA VAL A 21 -1.94 1.34 1.12
C VAL A 21 -2.26 2.77 1.53
N ALA A 22 -1.30 3.67 1.38
CA ALA A 22 -1.46 5.11 1.58
C ALA A 22 -1.14 5.87 0.28
N THR A 23 -2.02 6.80 -0.09
CA THR A 23 -1.91 7.61 -1.31
C THR A 23 -2.08 9.11 -1.02
N ASN A 24 -2.10 9.51 0.25
CA ASN A 24 -2.35 10.88 0.70
C ASN A 24 -1.12 11.80 0.54
N VAL A 25 0.07 11.25 0.27
CA VAL A 25 1.31 12.00 0.08
C VAL A 25 1.57 12.18 -1.42
N PRO A 26 1.65 13.41 -1.94
CA PRO A 26 1.93 13.65 -3.35
C PRO A 26 3.23 13.01 -3.80
N GLY A 27 3.19 12.32 -4.96
CA GLY A 27 4.37 11.68 -5.54
C GLY A 27 4.75 10.34 -4.91
N ALA A 28 3.98 9.81 -3.97
CA ALA A 28 4.25 8.54 -3.32
C ALA A 28 2.99 7.66 -3.22
N VAL A 29 3.18 6.36 -3.42
CA VAL A 29 2.26 5.32 -2.96
C VAL A 29 3.01 4.45 -1.99
N ALA A 30 2.57 4.40 -0.74
CA ALA A 30 3.20 3.62 0.31
C ALA A 30 2.39 2.37 0.61
N ILE A 31 3.07 1.24 0.76
CA ILE A 31 2.48 -0.07 1.04
C ILE A 31 3.16 -0.64 2.27
N ARG A 32 2.39 -1.19 3.20
CA ARG A 32 2.93 -1.91 4.35
C ARG A 32 2.14 -3.17 4.65
N ASP A 33 2.75 -4.01 5.47
CA ASP A 33 2.12 -5.19 6.06
C ASP A 33 1.28 -4.79 7.28
N SER A 34 -0.02 -5.11 7.25
CA SER A 34 -0.97 -4.78 8.31
C SER A 34 -0.69 -5.52 9.63
N LYS A 35 0.08 -6.63 9.61
CA LYS A 35 0.46 -7.40 10.80
C LYS A 35 1.74 -6.86 11.45
N LYS A 36 2.52 -6.05 10.72
CA LYS A 36 3.76 -5.41 11.16
C LYS A 36 3.72 -3.90 10.86
N PRO A 37 2.86 -3.13 11.56
CA PRO A 37 2.67 -1.71 11.28
C PRO A 37 3.94 -0.85 11.47
N ASP A 38 4.86 -1.31 12.34
CA ASP A 38 6.18 -0.69 12.59
C ASP A 38 7.29 -1.25 11.69
N GLY A 39 6.92 -2.14 10.77
CA GLY A 39 7.84 -2.74 9.79
C GLY A 39 8.20 -1.79 8.65
N PRO A 40 9.03 -2.27 7.70
CA PRO A 40 9.43 -1.49 6.53
C PRO A 40 8.22 -1.18 5.63
N ILE A 41 8.24 0.04 5.07
CA ILE A 41 7.26 0.52 4.09
C ILE A 41 7.87 0.43 2.70
N LEU A 42 7.14 -0.18 1.76
CA LEU A 42 7.51 -0.17 0.35
C LEU A 42 6.89 1.06 -0.31
N GLN A 43 7.72 1.91 -0.93
CA GLN A 43 7.27 3.13 -1.58
C GLN A 43 7.45 3.06 -3.10
N PHE A 44 6.39 3.41 -3.82
CA PHE A 44 6.37 3.54 -5.28
C PHE A 44 6.18 5.00 -5.69
N THR A 45 6.66 5.34 -6.88
CA THR A 45 6.17 6.52 -7.60
C THR A 45 4.78 6.21 -8.18
N PRO A 46 3.94 7.23 -8.45
CA PRO A 46 2.64 7.00 -9.08
C PRO A 46 2.72 6.27 -10.42
N ALA A 47 3.77 6.54 -11.22
CA ALA A 47 3.99 5.87 -12.50
C ALA A 47 4.32 4.38 -12.32
N ALA A 48 5.19 4.04 -11.36
CA ALA A 48 5.51 2.64 -11.07
C ALA A 48 4.30 1.88 -10.53
N TRP A 49 3.49 2.51 -9.69
CA TRP A 49 2.24 1.95 -9.18
C TRP A 49 1.23 1.65 -10.30
N ALA A 50 1.03 2.60 -11.21
CA ALA A 50 0.16 2.41 -12.37
C ALA A 50 0.67 1.28 -13.30
N ALA A 51 1.98 1.21 -13.53
CA ALA A 51 2.59 0.14 -14.32
C ALA A 51 2.41 -1.23 -13.67
N PHE A 52 2.54 -1.32 -12.34
CA PHE A 52 2.27 -2.54 -11.58
C PHE A 52 0.82 -3.02 -11.77
N HIS A 53 -0.16 -2.13 -11.60
CA HIS A 53 -1.58 -2.45 -11.81
C HIS A 53 -1.87 -2.93 -13.23
N ALA A 54 -1.27 -2.32 -14.25
CA ALA A 54 -1.45 -2.69 -15.64
C ALA A 54 -0.91 -4.11 -15.97
N LYS A 55 -0.14 -4.72 -15.08
CA LYS A 55 0.42 -6.07 -15.23
C LYS A 55 -0.28 -7.13 -14.38
N LEU A 56 -1.36 -6.77 -13.67
CA LEU A 56 -2.18 -7.75 -12.97
C LEU A 56 -2.96 -8.60 -13.99
N ILE A 57 -2.74 -9.91 -13.95
CA ILE A 57 -3.48 -10.91 -14.76
C ILE A 57 -4.49 -11.57 -13.83
N LYS A 58 -5.71 -11.79 -14.33
CA LYS A 58 -6.82 -12.37 -13.56
C LYS A 58 -6.78 -13.89 -13.55
#